data_AF-A0AAQ3UN84-F1
#
_entry.id   AF-A0AAQ3UN84-F1
#
_cell.length_a   1.000
_cell.length_b   1.000
_cell.length_c   1.000
_cell.angle_alpha   90.00
_cell.angle_beta   90.00
_cell.angle_gamma   90.00
#
_symmetry.space_group_name_H-M   'P 1'
#
loop_
_entity.id
_entity.type
_entity.pdbx_description
1 polymer ?
#
loop_
_entity_poly.entity_id
_entity_poly.type
_entity_poly.pdbx_seq_one_letter_code
_entity_poly.pdbx_strand_id
1 'polypeptide(L)'
;MVLLKGFVKPEDQVGMVRMCRQLGKGPGGFYRPSFKNGAKLNLWMMSLGKNWDPTLRSYGPTRPFDGAPAPTIPDAFKMIAQAANSTANEFPQINPDICIVNYYTNSGKLGLHQDKDESESSLTKGLPFISVSIGDTAEFLFGNTRDKDQATKINLESVGKKYRT
;
A
#
# COMPACT_ATOMS: atom_id res chain seq x y z
N MET A 1 -12.70 10.95 -2.98
CA MET A 1 -12.12 9.61 -3.24
C MET A 1 -12.40 9.28 -4.68
N VAL A 2 -11.40 8.87 -5.45
CA VAL A 2 -11.56 8.49 -6.86
C VAL A 2 -11.17 7.02 -7.04
N LEU A 3 -12.02 6.23 -7.72
CA LEU A 3 -11.76 4.83 -8.04
C LEU A 3 -11.50 4.68 -9.55
N LEU A 4 -10.24 4.41 -9.92
CA LEU A 4 -9.84 4.16 -11.30
C LEU A 4 -9.86 2.66 -11.61
N LYS A 5 -11.01 2.14 -12.05
CA LYS A 5 -11.13 0.73 -12.47
C LYS A 5 -10.37 0.51 -13.77
N GLY A 6 -9.65 -0.60 -13.89
CA GLY A 6 -8.96 -0.92 -15.14
C GLY A 6 -7.64 -0.18 -15.36
N PHE A 7 -7.18 0.63 -14.41
CA PHE A 7 -6.11 1.61 -14.65
C PHE A 7 -4.75 0.96 -14.94
N VAL A 8 -4.36 -0.04 -14.15
CA VAL A 8 -3.08 -0.74 -14.33
C VAL A 8 -3.25 -1.86 -15.34
N LYS A 9 -2.54 -1.76 -16.46
CA LYS A 9 -2.62 -2.74 -17.55
C LYS A 9 -2.11 -4.12 -17.11
N PRO A 10 -2.59 -5.23 -17.70
CA PRO A 10 -2.17 -6.57 -17.32
C PRO A 10 -0.65 -6.78 -17.30
N GLU A 11 0.07 -6.25 -18.30
CA GLU A 11 1.52 -6.31 -18.40
C GLU A 11 2.22 -5.59 -17.23
N ASP A 12 1.72 -4.42 -16.85
CA ASP A 12 2.24 -3.64 -15.73
C ASP A 12 1.96 -4.36 -14.41
N GLN A 13 0.78 -4.97 -14.25
CA GLN A 13 0.45 -5.76 -13.05
C GLN A 13 1.42 -6.93 -12.87
N VAL A 14 1.73 -7.65 -13.96
CA VAL A 14 2.72 -8.74 -13.94
C VAL A 14 4.11 -8.20 -13.56
N GLY A 15 4.52 -7.07 -14.13
CA GLY A 15 5.77 -6.39 -13.79
C GLY A 15 5.85 -6.02 -12.31
N MET A 16 4.80 -5.41 -11.76
CA MET A 16 4.70 -5.04 -10.36
C MET A 16 4.81 -6.26 -9.44
N VAL A 17 4.07 -7.33 -9.74
CA VAL A 17 4.12 -8.57 -8.94
C VAL A 17 5.52 -9.20 -8.97
N ARG A 18 6.17 -9.25 -10.13
CA ARG A 18 7.55 -9.78 -10.25
C ARG A 18 8.53 -8.97 -9.42
N MET A 19 8.45 -7.64 -9.52
CA MET A 19 9.29 -6.72 -8.75
C MET A 19 9.08 -6.91 -7.24
N CYS A 20 7.83 -6.95 -6.79
CA CYS A 20 7.50 -7.18 -5.38
C CYS A 20 8.01 -8.55 -4.88
N ARG A 21 7.93 -9.61 -5.70
CA ARG A 21 8.47 -10.93 -5.36
C ARG A 21 10.00 -10.93 -5.26
N GLN A 22 10.68 -10.19 -6.12
CA GLN A 22 12.14 -10.08 -6.09
C GLN A 22 12.61 -9.30 -4.85
N LEU A 23 12.09 -8.10 -4.65
CA LEU A 23 12.40 -7.25 -3.50
C LEU A 23 12.02 -7.93 -2.18
N GLY A 24 10.88 -8.59 -2.17
CA GLY A 24 10.34 -9.28 -1.00
C GLY A 24 11.20 -10.43 -0.47
N LYS A 25 12.13 -10.98 -1.28
CA LYS A 25 13.09 -12.02 -0.87
C LYS A 25 14.44 -11.45 -0.39
N GLY A 26 14.70 -10.17 -0.65
CA GLY A 26 15.96 -9.51 -0.31
C GLY A 26 15.94 -8.85 1.07
N PRO A 27 17.04 -8.15 1.43
CA PRO A 27 17.08 -7.28 2.60
C PRO A 27 15.94 -6.25 2.56
N GLY A 28 15.26 -6.04 3.69
CA GLY A 28 14.10 -5.13 3.76
C GLY A 28 12.82 -5.68 3.12
N GLY A 29 12.83 -6.96 2.69
CA GLY A 29 11.70 -7.66 2.09
C GLY A 29 10.55 -7.97 3.05
N PHE A 30 9.68 -8.90 2.67
CA PHE A 30 8.43 -9.16 3.38
C PHE A 30 8.66 -9.67 4.81
N TYR A 31 7.89 -9.12 5.75
CA TYR A 31 7.79 -9.60 7.12
C TYR A 31 6.33 -9.57 7.59
N ARG A 32 6.02 -10.24 8.70
CA ARG A 32 4.71 -10.13 9.36
C ARG A 32 4.81 -9.13 10.52
N PRO A 33 4.18 -7.95 10.41
CA PRO A 33 4.25 -6.96 11.48
C PRO A 33 3.61 -7.49 12.76
N SER A 34 4.26 -7.18 13.88
CA SER A 34 3.75 -7.43 15.23
C SER A 34 3.62 -6.13 15.99
N PHE A 35 2.51 -5.97 16.71
CA PHE A 35 2.33 -4.87 17.65
C PHE A 35 3.04 -5.16 18.98
N LYS A 36 3.21 -4.13 19.83
CA LYS A 36 3.84 -4.25 21.16
C LYS A 36 3.21 -5.34 22.04
N ASN A 37 1.92 -5.61 21.87
CA ASN A 37 1.18 -6.64 22.61
C ASN A 37 1.34 -8.06 22.01
N GLY A 38 2.21 -8.26 21.02
CA GLY A 38 2.46 -9.54 20.37
C GLY A 38 1.43 -9.91 19.29
N ALA A 39 0.34 -9.14 19.13
CA ALA A 39 -0.62 -9.38 18.06
C ALA A 39 0.05 -9.17 16.70
N LYS A 40 -0.08 -10.15 15.81
CA LYS A 40 0.44 -10.09 14.44
C LYS A 40 -0.64 -9.62 13.49
N LEU A 41 -0.26 -8.81 12.50
CA LEU A 41 -1.14 -8.56 11.38
C LEU A 41 -1.34 -9.84 10.55
N ASN A 42 -2.53 -9.98 9.98
CA ASN A 42 -2.88 -11.06 9.07
C ASN A 42 -2.53 -10.67 7.62
N LEU A 43 -1.31 -10.19 7.43
CA LEU A 43 -0.73 -9.85 6.13
C LEU A 43 0.80 -9.90 6.25
N TRP A 44 1.45 -9.95 5.09
CA TRP A 44 2.87 -9.68 4.95
C TRP A 44 3.07 -8.26 4.43
N MET A 45 4.08 -7.56 4.93
CA MET A 45 4.33 -6.17 4.58
C MET A 45 5.80 -5.98 4.24
N MET A 46 6.09 -5.06 3.32
CA MET A 46 7.40 -4.44 3.17
C MET A 46 7.22 -2.96 2.83
N SER A 47 8.21 -2.15 3.17
CA SER A 47 8.23 -0.73 2.85
C SER A 47 9.30 -0.44 1.81
N LEU A 48 9.01 0.45 0.88
CA LEU A 48 9.92 0.94 -0.15
C LEU A 48 10.10 2.46 0.02
N GLY A 49 11.31 2.96 -0.17
CA GLY A 49 11.69 4.36 0.04
C GLY A 49 12.00 4.64 1.51
N LYS A 50 10.96 4.76 2.34
CA LYS A 50 11.08 4.88 3.80
C LYS A 50 10.37 3.71 4.49
N ASN A 51 10.98 3.16 5.52
CA ASN A 51 10.41 2.14 6.38
C ASN A 51 9.38 2.75 7.35
N TRP A 52 8.17 2.20 7.39
CA TRP A 52 7.21 2.52 8.43
C TRP A 52 7.50 1.70 9.70
N ASP A 53 7.72 2.37 10.82
CA ASP A 53 7.84 1.73 12.13
C ASP A 53 6.48 1.73 12.84
N PRO A 54 5.83 0.55 13.02
CA PRO A 54 4.54 0.46 13.70
C PRO A 54 4.62 0.82 15.20
N THR A 55 5.82 0.80 15.79
CA THR A 55 6.07 1.08 17.20
C THR A 55 6.15 2.58 17.46
N LEU A 56 6.90 3.28 16.61
CA LEU A 56 7.10 4.72 16.68
C LEU A 56 6.03 5.51 15.91
N ARG A 57 5.24 4.82 15.07
CA ARG A 57 4.26 5.43 14.16
C ARG A 57 4.90 6.52 13.30
N SER A 58 6.05 6.21 12.73
CA SER A 58 6.86 7.16 11.97
C SER A 58 7.59 6.46 10.83
N TYR A 59 8.09 7.27 9.89
CA TYR A 59 8.86 6.80 8.75
C TYR A 59 10.36 7.10 8.93
N GLY A 60 11.20 6.10 8.66
CA GLY A 60 12.66 6.20 8.76
C GLY A 60 13.38 5.44 7.63
N PRO A 61 14.71 5.49 7.55
CA PRO A 61 15.47 4.83 6.47
C PRO A 61 15.58 3.31 6.64
N THR A 62 15.50 2.82 7.87
CA THR A 62 15.80 1.42 8.23
C THR A 62 14.69 0.81 9.08
N ARG A 63 14.59 -0.51 9.02
CA ARG A 63 13.65 -1.30 9.81
C ARG A 63 14.24 -1.61 11.19
N PRO A 64 13.55 -1.27 12.30
CA PRO A 64 14.15 -1.34 13.64
C PRO A 64 14.57 -2.74 14.11
N PHE A 65 13.86 -3.80 13.71
CA PHE A 65 14.08 -5.13 14.29
C PHE A 65 15.22 -5.93 13.64
N ASP A 66 15.63 -5.58 12.41
CA ASP A 66 16.71 -6.26 11.70
C ASP A 66 17.73 -5.29 11.07
N GLY A 67 17.54 -3.98 11.23
CA GLY A 67 18.42 -2.94 10.70
C GLY A 67 18.38 -2.81 9.17
N ALA A 68 17.51 -3.56 8.47
CA ALA A 68 17.52 -3.58 7.02
C ALA A 68 17.06 -2.23 6.45
N PRO A 69 17.77 -1.65 5.45
CA PRO A 69 17.30 -0.45 4.77
C PRO A 69 16.04 -0.76 3.95
N ALA A 70 15.14 0.22 3.84
CA ALA A 70 14.02 0.11 2.92
C ALA A 70 14.56 0.11 1.46
N PRO A 71 14.19 -0.87 0.61
CA PRO A 71 14.56 -0.82 -0.79
C PRO A 71 14.00 0.43 -1.47
N THR A 72 14.65 0.93 -2.51
CA THR A 72 14.15 2.10 -3.25
C THR A 72 12.81 1.81 -3.92
N ILE A 73 11.94 2.81 -4.02
CA ILE A 73 10.69 2.68 -4.79
C ILE A 73 11.04 2.55 -6.28
N PRO A 74 10.63 1.45 -6.96
CA PRO A 74 10.83 1.30 -8.40
C PRO A 74 10.21 2.47 -9.17
N ASP A 75 10.89 2.98 -10.18
CA ASP A 75 10.39 4.12 -10.97
C ASP A 75 9.06 3.81 -11.66
N ALA A 76 8.85 2.57 -12.09
CA ALA A 76 7.56 2.10 -12.61
C ALA A 76 6.40 2.33 -11.61
N PHE A 77 6.64 2.18 -10.30
CA PHE A 77 5.61 2.38 -9.29
C PHE A 77 5.29 3.87 -9.14
N LYS A 78 6.33 4.72 -9.14
CA LYS A 78 6.17 6.18 -9.11
C LYS A 78 5.41 6.68 -10.33
N MET A 79 5.75 6.19 -11.52
CA MET A 79 5.09 6.55 -12.77
C MET A 79 3.61 6.17 -12.76
N ILE A 80 3.26 4.97 -12.29
CA ILE A 80 1.86 4.54 -12.15
C ILE A 80 1.12 5.43 -11.15
N ALA A 81 1.73 5.74 -10.01
CA ALA A 81 1.13 6.60 -8.99
C ALA A 81 0.91 8.04 -9.51
N GLN A 82 1.91 8.63 -10.17
CA GLN A 82 1.82 9.96 -10.77
C GLN A 82 0.76 9.99 -11.87
N ALA A 83 0.72 9.00 -12.76
CA ALA A 83 -0.30 8.90 -13.79
C ALA A 83 -1.72 8.78 -13.20
N ALA A 84 -1.89 7.99 -12.13
CA ALA A 84 -3.17 7.87 -11.44
C ALA A 84 -3.60 9.20 -10.79
N ASN A 85 -2.65 9.91 -10.17
CA ASN A 85 -2.88 11.22 -9.58
C ASN A 85 -3.28 12.27 -10.62
N SER A 86 -2.57 12.34 -11.75
CA SER A 86 -2.92 13.24 -12.86
C SER A 86 -4.26 12.87 -13.49
N THR A 87 -4.59 11.57 -13.59
CA THR A 87 -5.88 11.11 -14.13
C THR A 87 -7.05 11.48 -13.21
N ALA A 88 -6.87 11.36 -11.90
CA ALA A 88 -7.90 11.76 -10.93
C ALA A 88 -8.15 13.26 -10.95
N ASN A 89 -7.10 14.08 -11.18
CA ASN A 89 -7.17 15.54 -11.35
C ASN A 89 -7.93 16.31 -10.24
N GLU A 90 -8.11 15.70 -9.07
CA GLU A 90 -8.85 16.26 -7.92
C GLU A 90 -7.94 16.51 -6.70
N PHE A 91 -6.66 16.13 -6.78
CA PHE A 91 -5.72 16.13 -5.66
C PHE A 91 -4.43 16.86 -5.99
N PRO A 92 -3.72 17.41 -4.99
CA PRO A 92 -2.37 17.93 -5.16
C PRO A 92 -1.45 16.90 -5.83
N GLN A 93 -0.49 17.40 -6.62
CA GLN A 93 0.50 16.54 -7.26
C GLN A 93 1.37 15.85 -6.22
N ILE A 94 1.53 14.53 -6.34
CA ILE A 94 2.35 13.73 -5.43
C ILE A 94 3.63 13.23 -6.11
N ASN A 95 4.73 13.26 -5.36
CA ASN A 95 5.96 12.56 -5.67
C ASN A 95 6.27 11.58 -4.52
N PRO A 96 5.86 10.31 -4.64
CA PRO A 96 5.89 9.39 -3.50
C PRO A 96 7.33 9.01 -3.13
N ASP A 97 7.67 9.21 -1.86
CA ASP A 97 8.89 8.75 -1.20
C ASP A 97 8.64 7.58 -0.23
N ILE A 98 7.37 7.20 -0.07
CA ILE A 98 6.89 6.06 0.71
C ILE A 98 6.02 5.17 -0.20
N CYS A 99 6.27 3.86 -0.17
CA CYS A 99 5.36 2.86 -0.73
C CYS A 99 5.31 1.65 0.19
N ILE A 100 4.11 1.32 0.69
CA ILE A 100 3.87 0.13 1.51
C ILE A 100 3.28 -0.96 0.62
N VAL A 101 3.94 -2.10 0.57
CA VAL A 101 3.45 -3.28 -0.16
C VAL A 101 2.86 -4.25 0.84
N ASN A 102 1.55 -4.46 0.74
CA ASN A 102 0.82 -5.44 1.54
C ASN A 102 0.49 -6.67 0.70
N TYR A 103 0.82 -7.85 1.23
CA TYR A 103 0.46 -9.14 0.65
C TYR A 103 -0.50 -9.89 1.58
N TYR A 104 -1.70 -10.14 1.08
CA TYR A 104 -2.78 -10.81 1.78
C TYR A 104 -2.92 -12.24 1.27
N THR A 105 -3.01 -13.20 2.20
CA THR A 105 -3.47 -14.56 1.90
C THR A 105 -5.01 -14.60 1.94
N ASN A 106 -5.62 -15.74 1.62
CA ASN A 106 -7.09 -15.90 1.59
C ASN A 106 -7.81 -15.49 2.89
N SER A 107 -7.15 -15.59 4.04
CA SER A 107 -7.69 -15.19 5.34
C SER A 107 -7.21 -13.81 5.82
N GLY A 108 -6.48 -13.09 4.96
CA GLY A 108 -5.85 -11.82 5.29
C GLY A 108 -6.86 -10.70 5.50
N LYS A 109 -6.64 -9.89 6.54
CA LYS A 109 -7.53 -8.78 6.91
C LYS A 109 -6.73 -7.65 7.53
N LEU A 110 -7.15 -6.42 7.24
CA LEU A 110 -6.68 -5.20 7.90
C LEU A 110 -7.91 -4.42 8.39
N GLY A 111 -7.90 -4.03 9.67
CA GLY A 111 -9.04 -3.32 10.27
C GLY A 111 -9.10 -1.85 9.84
N LEU A 112 -10.21 -1.17 10.18
CA LEU A 112 -10.35 0.27 9.99
C LEU A 112 -9.22 1.00 10.73
N HIS A 113 -8.47 1.79 9.97
CA HIS A 113 -7.40 2.66 10.41
C HIS A 113 -7.39 3.91 9.53
N GLN A 114 -6.64 4.91 9.98
CA GLN A 114 -6.37 6.12 9.23
C GLN A 114 -4.86 6.21 9.02
N ASP A 115 -4.46 6.47 7.78
CA ASP A 115 -3.10 6.85 7.44
C ASP A 115 -2.90 8.29 7.88
N LYS A 116 -2.08 8.46 8.94
CA LYS A 116 -1.84 9.74 9.61
C LYS A 116 -0.42 9.88 10.17
N ASP A 117 0.47 9.01 9.72
CA ASP A 117 1.85 8.95 10.21
C ASP A 117 2.80 9.71 9.25
N GLU A 118 2.26 10.29 8.18
CA GLU A 118 2.92 11.21 7.26
C GLU A 118 3.25 12.55 7.95
N SER A 119 4.14 13.34 7.35
CA SER A 119 4.51 14.64 7.91
C SER A 119 3.31 15.58 7.99
N GLU A 120 3.29 16.45 9.01
CA GLU A 120 2.23 17.45 9.20
C GLU A 120 2.03 18.34 7.96
N SER A 121 3.13 18.67 7.25
CA SER A 121 3.05 19.39 5.98
C SER A 121 2.30 18.60 4.90
N SER A 122 2.50 17.28 4.83
CA SER A 122 1.81 16.41 3.86
C SER A 122 0.32 16.31 4.17
N LEU A 123 -0.02 16.12 5.45
CA LEU A 123 -1.40 16.05 5.93
C LEU A 123 -2.14 17.38 5.72
N THR A 124 -1.52 18.50 6.08
CA THR A 124 -2.08 19.86 5.92
C THR A 124 -2.29 20.21 4.44
N LYS A 125 -1.38 19.78 3.56
CA LYS A 125 -1.54 19.95 2.11
C LYS A 125 -2.63 19.05 1.51
N GLY A 126 -3.09 18.03 2.24
CA GLY A 126 -4.03 17.05 1.71
C GLY A 126 -3.42 16.21 0.59
N LEU A 127 -2.13 15.85 0.69
CA LEU A 127 -1.51 14.95 -0.28
C LEU A 127 -2.29 13.62 -0.31
N PRO A 128 -2.60 13.06 -1.49
CA PRO A 128 -3.37 11.83 -1.59
C PRO A 128 -2.53 10.61 -1.18
N PHE A 129 -3.16 9.56 -0.68
CA PHE A 129 -2.60 8.21 -0.77
C PHE A 129 -3.12 7.54 -2.03
N ILE A 130 -2.28 6.73 -2.69
CA ILE A 130 -2.62 6.03 -3.93
C ILE A 130 -2.47 4.54 -3.68
N SER A 131 -3.58 3.82 -3.75
CA SER A 131 -3.62 2.37 -3.55
C SER A 131 -3.82 1.64 -4.87
N VAL A 132 -2.95 0.68 -5.14
CA VAL A 132 -3.02 -0.21 -6.31
C VAL A 132 -3.33 -1.61 -5.83
N SER A 133 -4.40 -2.22 -6.36
CA SER A 133 -4.84 -3.57 -6.00
C SER A 133 -4.59 -4.55 -7.16
N ILE A 134 -3.91 -5.67 -6.87
CA ILE A 134 -3.54 -6.71 -7.85
C ILE A 134 -3.81 -8.08 -7.24
N GLY A 135 -4.42 -9.00 -8.00
CA GLY A 135 -4.78 -10.34 -7.55
C GLY A 135 -6.26 -10.51 -7.21
N ASP A 136 -6.54 -11.30 -6.18
CA ASP A 136 -7.91 -11.58 -5.74
C ASP A 136 -8.64 -10.30 -5.30
N THR A 137 -9.97 -10.30 -5.45
CA THR A 137 -10.81 -9.16 -5.03
C THR A 137 -10.79 -9.00 -3.53
N ALA A 138 -10.61 -7.75 -3.08
CA ALA A 138 -10.74 -7.37 -1.68
C ALA A 138 -11.97 -6.49 -1.46
N GLU A 139 -12.70 -6.73 -0.37
CA GLU A 139 -13.69 -5.78 0.16
C GLU A 139 -12.92 -4.68 0.90
N PHE A 140 -13.04 -3.44 0.41
CA PHE A 140 -12.43 -2.27 1.01
C PHE A 140 -13.50 -1.43 1.70
N LEU A 141 -13.26 -1.16 3.00
CA LEU A 141 -14.15 -0.38 3.85
C LEU A 141 -13.53 1.00 4.08
N PHE A 142 -14.30 2.06 3.89
CA PHE A 142 -13.89 3.43 4.20
C PHE A 142 -15.04 4.25 4.80
N GLY A 143 -14.71 5.25 5.61
CA GLY A 143 -15.68 6.10 6.29
C GLY A 143 -14.99 7.11 7.20
N ASN A 144 -15.78 7.97 7.83
CA ASN A 144 -15.28 9.04 8.70
C ASN A 144 -15.15 8.62 10.18
N THR A 145 -15.68 7.44 10.53
CA THR A 145 -15.68 6.90 11.89
C THR A 145 -15.03 5.52 11.91
N ARG A 146 -14.56 5.09 13.08
CA ARG A 146 -14.05 3.73 13.28
C ARG A 146 -15.17 2.71 13.55
N ASP A 147 -16.27 2.87 12.84
CA ASP A 147 -17.46 2.03 12.93
C ASP A 147 -17.67 1.30 11.59
N LYS A 148 -17.67 -0.03 11.63
CA LYS A 148 -17.83 -0.86 10.42
C LYS A 148 -19.25 -0.80 9.87
N ASP A 149 -20.24 -0.58 10.73
CA ASP A 149 -21.65 -0.56 10.32
C ASP A 149 -21.99 0.74 9.58
N GLN A 150 -21.17 1.79 9.79
CA GLN A 150 -21.27 3.07 9.08
C GLN A 150 -20.29 3.18 7.89
N ALA A 151 -19.47 2.15 7.64
CA ALA A 151 -18.47 2.20 6.59
C ALA A 151 -19.10 1.92 5.21
N THR A 152 -18.66 2.68 4.20
CA THR A 152 -18.95 2.39 2.80
C THR A 152 -18.05 1.24 2.33
N LYS A 153 -18.62 0.33 1.54
CA LYS A 153 -17.95 -0.86 1.02
C LYS A 153 -17.80 -0.78 -0.49
N ILE A 154 -16.60 -1.06 -0.99
CA ILE A 154 -16.34 -1.26 -2.43
C ILE A 154 -15.48 -2.49 -2.66
N ASN A 155 -15.62 -3.10 -3.82
CA ASN A 155 -14.72 -4.16 -4.26
C ASN A 155 -13.54 -3.56 -5.04
N LEU A 156 -12.33 -3.87 -4.61
CA LEU A 156 -11.10 -3.59 -5.34
C LEU A 156 -10.71 -4.84 -6.14
N GLU A 157 -10.58 -4.71 -7.46
CA GLU A 157 -10.39 -5.83 -8.37
C GLU A 157 -9.20 -5.60 -9.31
N SER A 158 -8.54 -6.70 -9.66
CA SER A 158 -7.51 -6.73 -10.70
C SER A 158 -8.12 -6.91 -12.09
N VAL A 159 -7.50 -6.29 -13.09
CA VAL A 159 -7.86 -6.46 -14.52
C VAL A 159 -7.38 -7.83 -14.98
N GLY A 160 -8.20 -8.55 -15.76
CA GLY A 160 -7.76 -9.77 -16.43
C GLY A 160 -7.99 -11.07 -15.65
N LYS A 161 -8.96 -11.13 -14.73
CA LYS A 161 -9.44 -12.36 -14.05
C LYS A 161 -9.73 -13.56 -14.96
N LYS A 162 -9.72 -13.40 -16.29
CA LYS A 162 -9.87 -14.47 -17.28
C LYS A 162 -8.64 -15.38 -17.45
N TYR A 163 -7.49 -15.05 -16.88
CA TYR A 163 -6.28 -15.88 -17.00
C TYR A 163 -5.87 -16.50 -15.65
N ARG A 164 -6.76 -17.31 -15.07
CA ARG A 164 -6.34 -18.36 -14.14
C ARG A 164 -5.87 -19.54 -14.98
N THR A 165 -4.56 -19.75 -15.06
CA THR A 165 -3.93 -21.04 -15.41
C THR A 165 -3.00 -21.41 -14.28
#